data_AF-A0A2Z3GNV4-F1
#
_entry.id   AF-A0A2Z3GNV4-F1
#
_cell.length_a   1.000
_cell.length_b   1.000
_cell.length_c   1.000
_cell.angle_alpha   90.00
_cell.angle_beta   90.00
_cell.angle_gamma   90.00
#
_symmetry.space_group_name_H-M   'P 1'
#
loop_
_entity.id
_entity.type
_entity.pdbx_description
1 polymer ?
#
loop_
_entity_poly.entity_id
_entity_poly.type
_entity_poly.pdbx_seq_one_letter_code
_entity_poly.pdbx_strand_id
1 'polypeptide(L)'
;MQRYWIERVFQEAKQQLGLHQNQTRHWPAWQHHVALTMLALHFMLAAQLEGHETIPYLSFTSLKLMLAQKLQNLLHEDEALLAAVRKRAAYAAPKPTVKPPT
;
A
#
# COMPACT_ATOMS: atom_id res chain seq x y z
N MET A 1 -5.46 -18.01 11.60
CA MET A 1 -4.62 -17.35 10.57
C MET A 1 -5.37 -16.26 9.78
N GLN A 2 -6.62 -16.45 9.35
CA GLN A 2 -7.36 -15.48 8.52
C GLN A 2 -7.63 -14.11 9.18
N ARG A 3 -7.97 -14.08 10.49
CA ARG A 3 -8.28 -12.84 11.23
C ARG A 3 -7.15 -11.80 11.20
N TYR A 4 -5.90 -12.25 11.33
CA TYR A 4 -4.73 -11.37 11.30
C TYR A 4 -4.64 -10.60 9.97
N TRP A 5 -4.84 -11.29 8.85
CA TRP A 5 -4.79 -10.67 7.53
C TRP A 5 -5.92 -9.65 7.32
N ILE A 6 -7.12 -9.97 7.81
CA ILE A 6 -8.25 -9.03 7.80
C ILE A 6 -7.89 -7.77 8.59
N GLU A 7 -7.43 -7.92 9.83
CA GLU A 7 -7.03 -6.78 10.69
C GLU A 7 -5.91 -5.97 10.04
N ARG A 8 -4.92 -6.62 9.42
CA ARG A 8 -3.82 -5.96 8.74
C ARG A 8 -4.30 -5.13 7.56
N VAL A 9 -5.19 -5.66 6.73
CA VAL A 9 -5.75 -4.94 5.58
C VAL A 9 -6.55 -3.71 6.03
N PHE A 10 -7.32 -3.81 7.12
CA PHE A 10 -7.98 -2.65 7.70
C PHE A 10 -7.02 -1.63 8.35
N GLN A 11 -5.89 -2.08 8.90
CA GLN A 11 -4.83 -1.16 9.36
C GLN A 11 -4.25 -0.37 8.18
N GLU A 12 -3.96 -1.02 7.05
CA GLU A 12 -3.47 -0.35 5.84
C GLU A 12 -4.52 0.62 5.27
N ALA A 13 -5.79 0.22 5.23
CA ALA A 13 -6.88 1.11 4.78
C ALA A 13 -6.99 2.37 5.65
N LYS A 14 -6.80 2.25 6.97
CA LYS A 14 -6.74 3.41 7.86
C LYS A 14 -5.50 4.26 7.57
N GLN A 15 -4.30 3.68 7.59
CA GLN A 15 -3.05 4.43 7.52
C GLN A 15 -2.78 5.04 6.13
N GLN A 16 -3.05 4.29 5.06
CA GLN A 16 -2.66 4.66 3.70
C GLN A 16 -3.79 5.34 2.93
N LEU A 17 -5.04 4.93 3.15
CA LEU A 17 -6.20 5.36 2.35
C LEU A 17 -7.14 6.31 3.11
N GLY A 18 -6.86 6.61 4.39
CA GLY A 18 -7.62 7.60 5.13
C GLY A 18 -9.02 7.13 5.55
N LEU A 19 -9.22 5.83 5.77
CA LEU A 19 -10.52 5.30 6.24
C LEU A 19 -11.03 6.01 7.51
N HIS A 20 -10.11 6.46 8.38
CA HIS A 20 -10.40 7.15 9.63
C HIS A 20 -10.37 8.68 9.53
N GLN A 21 -10.15 9.23 8.33
CA GLN A 21 -9.96 10.67 8.09
C GLN A 21 -11.21 11.32 7.49
N ASN A 22 -12.33 10.61 7.43
CA ASN A 22 -13.60 11.17 6.98
C ASN A 22 -14.12 12.19 8.00
N GLN A 23 -14.41 13.41 7.52
CA GLN A 23 -14.97 14.50 8.33
C GLN A 23 -16.40 14.86 7.90
N THR A 24 -17.02 14.06 7.03
CA THR A 24 -18.36 14.34 6.52
C THR A 24 -19.41 14.06 7.60
N ARG A 25 -20.39 14.95 7.74
CA ARG A 25 -21.45 14.84 8.76
C ARG A 25 -22.76 14.27 8.22
N HIS A 26 -22.81 13.94 6.93
CA HIS A 26 -23.97 13.36 6.28
C HIS A 26 -23.79 11.86 6.13
N TRP A 27 -24.80 11.08 6.52
CA TRP A 27 -24.77 9.63 6.44
C TRP A 27 -24.47 9.08 5.02
N PRO A 28 -25.09 9.60 3.94
CA PRO A 28 -24.76 9.14 2.58
C PRO A 28 -23.31 9.46 2.19
N ALA A 29 -22.81 10.64 2.57
CA ALA A 29 -21.43 11.03 2.30
C ALA A 29 -20.42 10.10 3.00
N TRP A 30 -20.73 9.68 4.22
CA TRP A 30 -19.94 8.66 4.94
C TRP A 30 -19.97 7.30 4.22
N GLN A 31 -21.13 6.84 3.76
CA GLN A 31 -21.25 5.58 3.01
C GLN A 31 -20.43 5.61 1.71
N HIS A 32 -20.50 6.71 0.95
CA HIS A 32 -19.69 6.89 -0.26
C HIS A 32 -18.19 6.89 0.04
N HIS A 33 -17.76 7.55 1.11
CA HIS A 33 -16.36 7.52 1.53
C HIS A 33 -15.88 6.11 1.84
N VAL A 34 -16.65 5.34 2.60
CA VAL A 34 -16.30 3.96 2.91
C VAL A 34 -16.23 3.12 1.62
N ALA A 35 -17.23 3.23 0.73
CA ALA A 35 -17.25 2.50 -0.55
C ALA A 35 -16.02 2.82 -1.42
N LEU A 36 -15.70 4.11 -1.60
CA LEU A 36 -14.53 4.53 -2.38
C LEU A 36 -13.21 4.10 -1.72
N THR A 37 -13.13 4.15 -0.40
CA THR A 37 -11.94 3.68 0.34
C THR A 37 -11.75 2.17 0.18
N MET A 38 -12.83 1.38 0.23
CA MET A 38 -12.75 -0.07 0.00
C MET A 38 -12.40 -0.41 -1.45
N LEU A 39 -12.87 0.37 -2.42
CA LEU A 39 -12.48 0.20 -3.82
C LEU A 39 -10.99 0.49 -4.03
N ALA A 40 -10.48 1.58 -3.44
CA ALA A 40 -9.05 1.90 -3.47
C ALA A 40 -8.19 0.83 -2.78
N LEU A 41 -8.70 0.25 -1.68
CA LEU A 41 -8.05 -0.85 -0.97
C LEU A 41 -7.95 -2.10 -1.85
N HIS A 42 -9.03 -2.45 -2.54
CA HIS A 42 -9.05 -3.55 -3.48
C HIS A 42 -8.03 -3.35 -4.62
N PHE A 43 -7.98 -2.14 -5.19
CA PHE A 43 -7.00 -1.80 -6.21
C PHE A 43 -5.55 -1.93 -5.71
N MET A 44 -5.23 -1.40 -4.53
CA MET A 44 -3.89 -1.53 -3.94
C MET A 44 -3.50 -2.98 -3.66
N LEU A 45 -4.44 -3.82 -3.19
CA LEU A 45 -4.20 -5.25 -2.99
C LEU A 45 -3.91 -5.98 -4.30
N ALA A 46 -4.71 -5.71 -5.35
CA ALA A 46 -4.50 -6.32 -6.67
C ALA A 46 -3.13 -5.93 -7.23
N ALA A 47 -2.77 -4.64 -7.17
CA ALA A 47 -1.47 -4.13 -7.61
C ALA A 47 -0.31 -4.72 -6.78
N GLN A 48 -0.50 -4.94 -5.48
CA GLN A 48 0.50 -5.58 -4.63
C GLN A 48 0.73 -7.05 -5.03
N LEU A 49 -0.34 -7.80 -5.31
CA LEU A 49 -0.26 -9.20 -5.72
C LEU A 49 0.44 -9.35 -7.07
N GLU A 50 0.10 -8.50 -8.04
CA GLU A 50 0.74 -8.49 -9.36
C GLU A 50 2.22 -8.06 -9.28
N GLY A 51 2.53 -7.04 -8.47
CA GLY A 51 3.89 -6.56 -8.28
C GLY A 51 4.80 -7.51 -7.48
N HIS A 52 4.24 -8.48 -6.76
CA HIS A 52 5.00 -9.40 -5.92
C HIS A 52 5.97 -10.29 -6.73
N GLU A 53 5.68 -10.53 -8.02
CA GLU A 53 6.58 -11.29 -8.89
C GLU A 53 7.87 -10.53 -9.24
N THR A 54 7.81 -9.19 -9.28
CA THR A 54 8.93 -8.34 -9.71
C THR A 54 9.69 -7.70 -8.56
N ILE A 55 9.00 -7.36 -7.47
CA ILE A 55 9.57 -6.72 -6.27
C ILE A 55 9.06 -7.48 -5.05
N PRO A 56 9.83 -8.45 -4.51
CA PRO A 56 9.47 -9.10 -3.26
C PRO A 56 9.39 -8.03 -2.15
N TYR A 57 8.31 -8.07 -1.35
CA TYR A 57 7.98 -7.10 -0.28
C TYR A 57 7.48 -5.72 -0.73
N LEU A 58 6.76 -5.65 -1.85
CA LEU A 58 6.09 -4.42 -2.25
C LEU A 58 5.10 -3.94 -1.18
N SER A 59 5.36 -2.79 -0.54
CA SER A 59 4.49 -2.23 0.50
C SER A 59 3.41 -1.31 -0.07
N PHE A 60 2.28 -1.17 0.65
CA PHE A 60 1.23 -0.22 0.29
C PHE A 60 1.72 1.22 0.20
N THR A 61 2.65 1.62 1.07
CA THR A 61 3.21 2.97 1.02
C THR A 61 4.08 3.17 -0.23
N SER A 62 4.81 2.14 -0.65
CA SER A 62 5.55 2.16 -1.91
C SER A 62 4.59 2.27 -3.10
N LEU A 63 3.52 1.48 -3.13
CA LEU A 63 2.48 1.57 -4.17
C LEU A 63 1.80 2.94 -4.21
N LYS A 64 1.51 3.53 -3.05
CA LYS A 64 0.95 4.88 -2.97
C LYS A 64 1.93 5.93 -3.54
N LEU A 65 3.22 5.80 -3.24
CA LEU A 65 4.26 6.67 -3.81
C LEU A 65 4.35 6.48 -5.33
N MET A 66 4.29 5.23 -5.81
CA MET A 66 4.24 4.90 -7.23
C MET A 66 3.09 5.58 -7.93
N LEU A 67 1.89 5.42 -7.40
CA LEU A 67 0.69 6.02 -7.96
C LEU A 67 0.79 7.55 -7.96
N ALA A 68 1.26 8.16 -6.87
CA ALA A 68 1.43 9.61 -6.79
C ALA A 68 2.41 10.13 -7.85
N GLN A 69 3.57 9.50 -8.00
CA GLN A 69 4.57 9.90 -8.99
C GLN A 69 4.06 9.69 -10.42
N LYS A 70 3.43 8.54 -10.70
CA LYS A 70 2.83 8.23 -11.99
C LYS A 70 1.75 9.26 -12.37
N LEU A 71 0.89 9.63 -11.43
CA LEU A 71 -0.14 10.65 -11.67
C LEU A 71 0.47 12.04 -11.90
N GLN A 72 1.50 12.42 -11.13
CA GLN A 72 2.22 13.69 -11.31
C GLN A 72 2.90 13.79 -12.67
N ASN A 73 3.44 12.69 -13.19
CA ASN A 73 4.13 12.63 -14.47
C ASN A 73 3.21 12.27 -15.66
N LEU A 74 1.88 12.32 -15.49
CA LEU A 74 0.89 11.88 -16.49
C LEU A 74 1.19 10.48 -17.07
N LEU A 75 1.74 9.58 -16.25
CA LEU A 75 2.06 8.19 -16.57
C LEU A 75 3.23 7.97 -17.55
N HIS A 76 4.07 8.98 -17.81
CA HIS A 76 5.08 8.89 -18.88
C HIS A 76 6.44 8.27 -18.50
N GLU A 77 6.87 8.26 -17.23
CA GLU A 77 8.21 7.76 -16.85
C GLU A 77 8.18 6.72 -15.71
N ASP A 78 8.56 5.48 -16.06
CA ASP A 78 8.46 4.31 -15.17
C ASP A 78 9.78 3.95 -14.46
N GLU A 79 10.93 4.34 -15.03
CA GLU A 79 12.24 3.86 -14.57
C GLU A 79 12.70 4.51 -13.25
N ALA A 80 12.58 5.85 -13.16
CA ALA A 80 12.91 6.60 -11.95
C ALA A 80 12.05 6.14 -10.76
N LEU A 81 10.81 5.71 -11.05
CA LEU A 81 9.90 5.23 -10.03
C LEU A 81 10.29 3.85 -9.50
N LEU A 82 10.62 2.90 -10.38
CA LEU A 82 11.08 1.57 -9.97
C LEU A 82 12.35 1.67 -9.10
N ALA A 83 13.24 2.62 -9.39
CA ALA A 83 14.43 2.87 -8.59
C ALA A 83 14.10 3.33 -7.15
N ALA A 84 13.17 4.27 -6.98
CA ALA A 84 12.74 4.75 -5.67
C ALA A 84 12.06 3.66 -4.82
N VAL A 85 11.27 2.80 -5.47
CA VAL A 85 10.58 1.66 -4.82
C VAL A 85 11.58 0.61 -4.36
N ARG A 86 12.54 0.23 -5.23
CA ARG A 86 13.60 -0.72 -4.87
C ARG A 86 14.43 -0.25 -3.69
N LYS A 87 14.80 1.05 -3.66
CA LYS A 87 15.52 1.65 -2.54
C LYS A 87 14.75 1.53 -1.22
N ARG A 88 13.43 1.70 -1.25
CA ARG A 88 12.57 1.56 -0.06
C ARG A 88 12.33 0.09 0.32
N ALA A 89 12.16 -0.80 -0.65
CA ALA A 89 12.01 -2.24 -0.41
C ALA A 89 13.26 -2.82 0.26
N ALA A 90 14.46 -2.40 -0.16
CA ALA A 90 15.71 -2.78 0.48
C ALA A 90 15.79 -2.34 1.95
N TYR A 91 15.19 -1.20 2.29
CA TYR A 91 15.11 -0.73 3.69
C TYR A 91 14.06 -1.49 4.52
N ALA A 92 13.00 -2.00 3.88
CA ALA A 92 11.93 -2.75 4.52
C ALA A 92 12.23 -4.25 4.67
N ALA A 93 13.31 -4.75 4.06
CA ALA A 93 13.72 -6.14 4.18
C ALA A 93 14.04 -6.49 5.66
N PRO A 94 13.61 -7.66 6.15
CA PRO A 94 13.92 -8.09 7.52
C PRO A 94 15.44 -8.22 7.69
N LYS A 95 15.99 -7.65 8.77
CA LYS A 95 17.42 -7.82 9.12
C LYS A 95 17.74 -9.31 9.25
N PRO A 96 18.87 -9.80 8.72
CA PRO A 96 19.25 -11.20 8.87
C PRO A 96 19.36 -11.55 10.36
N THR A 97 18.54 -12.49 10.80
CA THR A 97 18.58 -13.01 12.16
C THR A 97 19.88 -13.80 12.32
N VAL A 98 20.89 -13.18 12.94
CA VAL A 98 22.10 -13.87 13.36
C VAL A 98 21.71 -14.86 14.45
N LYS A 99 21.65 -16.16 14.13
CA LYS A 99 21.44 -17.21 15.12
C LYS A 99 22.70 -17.26 16.02
N PRO A 100 22.58 -17.20 17.35
CA PRO A 100 23.73 -17.29 18.23
C PRO A 100 24.44 -18.64 18.02
N PRO A 101 25.78 -18.68 18.09
CA PRO A 101 26.53 -19.93 17.98
C PRO A 101 26.11 -20.89 19.10
N THR A 102 25.91 -22.15 18.72
CA THR A 102 25.55 -23.29 19.58
C THR A 102 26.47 -23.44 20.78
#